data_AF-A0A951DHJ8-F1
#
_entry.id   AF-A0A951DHJ8-F1
#
_cell.length_a   1.000
_cell.length_b   1.000
_cell.length_c   1.000
_cell.angle_alpha   90.00
_cell.angle_beta   90.00
_cell.angle_gamma   90.00
#
_symmetry.space_group_name_H-M   'P 1'
#
loop_
_entity.id
_entity.type
_entity.pdbx_description
1 polymer ?
#
loop_
_entity_poly.entity_id
_entity_poly.type
_entity_poly.pdbx_seq_one_letter_code
_entity_poly.pdbx_strand_id
1 'polypeptide(L)'
;MAILGADTLANVTNDLVGQVRDRYGAAPQFWGRYFKQPGFAQDYQPAIESPVFAANGLRLLPIARQTGRVGGSASDGAQDAVANIDAFTTSLGPDFLAKVGGEALMFLDVEGTSAQNPNLSLDYWIGWSSALVAHSRRTIGGGFTMIPGVYCRQNQAPTWTAIATADTLGFPCAGAWVFRARNNACTNPIPNWDAAFNTPAVALPCPILLWQFAIDCLVPDGIDFDMVNPDPAATNALLTRLLLPMPR
;
A
#
# COMPACT_ATOMS: atom_id res chain seq x y z
N MET A 1 18.47 11.77 -2.33
CA MET A 1 17.82 12.04 -1.03
C MET A 1 16.73 11.00 -0.86
N ALA A 2 16.60 10.37 0.30
CA ALA A 2 15.54 9.39 0.53
C ALA A 2 14.17 10.05 0.43
N ILE A 3 13.21 9.41 -0.25
CA ILE A 3 11.83 9.87 -0.30
C ILE A 3 11.07 9.21 0.85
N LEU A 4 10.70 10.01 1.83
CA LEU A 4 9.94 9.60 3.01
C LEU A 4 8.46 9.45 2.64
N GLY A 5 7.83 8.40 3.14
CA GLY A 5 6.39 8.31 3.32
C GLY A 5 6.03 7.82 4.71
N ALA A 6 4.74 7.68 4.93
CA ALA A 6 4.19 7.22 6.19
C ALA A 6 2.93 6.40 5.92
N ASP A 7 2.52 5.57 6.86
CA ASP A 7 1.19 4.97 6.88
C ASP A 7 0.65 4.92 8.31
N THR A 8 -0.67 4.87 8.44
CA THR A 8 -1.31 4.86 9.78
C THR A 8 -2.74 4.37 9.66
N LEU A 9 -3.29 3.87 10.77
CA LEU A 9 -4.71 3.54 10.89
C LEU A 9 -5.59 4.78 11.12
N ALA A 10 -5.07 5.80 11.80
CA ALA A 10 -5.80 7.01 12.14
C ALA A 10 -6.04 7.93 10.91
N ASN A 11 -6.96 8.88 11.04
CA ASN A 11 -7.14 9.89 9.99
C ASN A 11 -5.91 10.80 9.91
N VAL A 12 -5.43 11.07 8.70
CA VAL A 12 -4.32 12.01 8.50
C VAL A 12 -4.81 13.44 8.72
N THR A 13 -4.11 14.17 9.60
CA THR A 13 -4.38 15.57 9.91
C THR A 13 -3.15 16.43 9.64
N ASN A 14 -3.32 17.75 9.50
CA ASN A 14 -2.18 18.67 9.37
C ASN A 14 -1.23 18.60 10.58
N ASP A 15 -1.76 18.31 11.77
CA ASP A 15 -0.93 18.12 12.96
C ASP A 15 -0.02 16.89 12.82
N LEU A 16 -0.57 15.75 12.38
CA LEU A 16 0.25 14.55 12.13
C LEU A 16 1.32 14.81 11.06
N VAL A 17 0.97 15.47 9.96
CA VAL A 17 1.94 15.86 8.92
C VAL A 17 3.03 16.77 9.50
N GLY A 18 2.65 17.73 10.34
CA GLY A 18 3.57 18.59 11.09
C GLY A 18 4.52 17.81 11.98
N GLN A 19 4.01 16.85 12.76
CA GLN A 19 4.82 16.01 13.64
C GLN A 19 5.84 15.15 12.87
N VAL A 20 5.47 14.63 11.70
CA VAL A 20 6.41 13.90 10.83
C VAL A 20 7.50 14.84 10.31
N ARG A 21 7.11 16.03 9.84
CA ARG A 21 8.05 17.05 9.36
C ARG A 21 9.02 17.49 10.45
N ASP A 22 8.53 17.73 11.66
CA ASP A 22 9.36 18.17 12.79
C ASP A 22 10.33 17.06 13.21
N ARG A 23 9.92 15.79 13.10
CA ARG A 23 10.76 14.63 13.43
C ARG A 23 11.90 14.44 12.44
N TYR A 24 11.61 14.46 11.14
CA TYR A 24 12.59 14.07 10.12
C TYR A 24 13.17 15.25 9.33
N GLY A 25 12.72 16.48 9.60
CA GLY A 25 13.11 17.67 8.86
C GLY A 25 12.55 17.75 7.44
N ALA A 26 11.65 16.82 7.06
CA ALA A 26 11.03 16.76 5.74
C ALA A 26 9.59 16.23 5.87
N ALA A 27 8.68 16.77 5.06
CA ALA A 27 7.33 16.23 4.96
C ALA A 27 7.35 14.91 4.16
N PRO A 28 6.46 13.95 4.48
CA PRO A 28 6.30 12.76 3.65
C PRO A 28 5.79 13.17 2.26
N GLN A 29 6.11 12.39 1.23
CA GLN A 29 5.60 12.62 -0.14
C GLN A 29 4.37 11.76 -0.47
N PHE A 30 4.14 10.72 0.31
CA PHE A 30 2.96 9.86 0.21
C PHE A 30 2.52 9.40 1.58
N TRP A 31 1.26 9.01 1.69
CA TRP A 31 0.68 8.47 2.91
C TRP A 31 -0.19 7.24 2.62
N GLY A 32 0.14 6.12 3.28
CA GLY A 32 -0.57 4.85 3.23
C GLY A 32 -1.90 4.91 3.97
N ARG A 33 -2.99 4.59 3.29
CA ARG A 33 -4.34 4.54 3.88
C ARG A 33 -5.14 3.35 3.39
N TYR A 34 -5.98 2.84 4.29
CA TYR A 34 -6.66 1.57 4.13
C TYR A 34 -7.98 1.69 3.37
N PHE A 35 -8.31 0.61 2.66
CA PHE A 35 -9.54 0.38 1.93
C PHE A 35 -9.97 -1.06 2.16
N LYS A 36 -10.77 -1.32 3.19
CA LYS A 36 -11.32 -2.63 3.51
C LYS A 36 -12.66 -2.87 2.82
N GLN A 37 -13.61 -1.96 3.03
CA GLN A 37 -14.96 -2.02 2.49
C GLN A 37 -15.65 -0.65 2.62
N PRO A 38 -16.67 -0.33 1.81
CA PRO A 38 -17.36 0.96 1.89
C PRO A 38 -17.82 1.30 3.32
N GLY A 39 -17.48 2.51 3.78
CA GLY A 39 -17.89 3.03 5.09
C GLY A 39 -17.17 2.44 6.30
N PHE A 40 -16.10 1.66 6.11
CA PHE A 40 -15.30 1.18 7.25
C PHE A 40 -14.59 2.35 7.94
N ALA A 41 -14.76 2.47 9.26
CA ALA A 41 -14.36 3.68 10.00
C ALA A 41 -12.86 3.99 9.98
N GLN A 42 -12.01 2.98 9.80
CA GLN A 42 -10.55 3.13 9.75
C GLN A 42 -10.00 3.25 8.32
N ASP A 43 -10.88 3.14 7.31
CA ASP A 43 -10.49 3.41 5.93
C ASP A 43 -10.25 4.90 5.72
N TYR A 44 -9.66 5.24 4.58
CA TYR A 44 -9.50 6.61 4.12
C TYR A 44 -10.83 7.40 4.15
N GLN A 45 -10.84 8.51 4.88
CA GLN A 45 -11.98 9.40 5.08
C GLN A 45 -11.84 10.66 4.20
N PRO A 46 -12.38 10.69 2.97
CA PRO A 46 -12.11 11.77 2.01
C PRO A 46 -12.52 13.16 2.49
N ALA A 47 -13.61 13.28 3.26
CA ALA A 47 -14.09 14.56 3.79
C ALA A 47 -13.11 15.19 4.80
N ILE A 48 -12.30 14.36 5.47
CA ILE A 48 -11.33 14.79 6.48
C ILE A 48 -9.94 14.88 5.86
N GLU A 49 -9.56 13.87 5.09
CA GLU A 49 -8.19 13.63 4.67
C GLU A 49 -7.87 14.27 3.31
N SER A 50 -8.80 14.34 2.33
CA SER A 50 -8.51 14.93 1.01
C SER A 50 -7.98 16.37 1.08
N PRO A 51 -8.55 17.28 1.90
CA PRO A 51 -8.00 18.63 2.05
C PRO A 51 -6.58 18.63 2.61
N VAL A 52 -6.27 17.74 3.55
CA VAL A 52 -4.92 17.62 4.15
C VAL A 52 -3.93 17.10 3.11
N PHE A 53 -4.31 16.08 2.34
CA PHE A 53 -3.46 15.53 1.28
C PHE A 53 -3.17 16.57 0.21
N ALA A 54 -4.19 17.28 -0.28
CA ALA A 54 -4.04 18.32 -1.28
C ALA A 54 -3.17 19.49 -0.79
N ALA A 55 -3.39 19.97 0.44
CA ALA A 55 -2.65 21.10 1.01
C ALA A 55 -1.16 20.80 1.24
N ASN A 56 -0.82 19.53 1.47
CA ASN A 56 0.56 19.10 1.73
C ASN A 56 1.22 18.38 0.54
N GLY A 57 0.52 18.27 -0.60
CA GLY A 57 1.03 17.56 -1.78
C GLY A 57 1.27 16.06 -1.55
N LEU A 58 0.52 15.44 -0.63
CA LEU A 58 0.67 14.03 -0.27
C LEU A 58 -0.01 13.14 -1.30
N ARG A 59 0.72 12.17 -1.83
CA ARG A 59 0.12 11.12 -2.66
C ARG A 59 -0.49 10.03 -1.77
N LEU A 60 -1.67 9.56 -2.13
CA LEU A 60 -2.34 8.43 -1.51
C LEU A 60 -1.71 7.12 -1.96
N LEU A 61 -1.27 6.32 -0.99
CA LEU A 61 -0.82 4.94 -1.14
C LEU A 61 -1.94 4.00 -0.65
N PRO A 62 -2.71 3.37 -1.56
CA PRO A 62 -3.85 2.54 -1.17
C PRO A 62 -3.44 1.18 -0.61
N ILE A 63 -4.04 0.80 0.53
CA ILE A 63 -3.77 -0.46 1.22
C ILE A 63 -5.05 -1.29 1.33
N ALA A 64 -5.06 -2.49 0.78
CA ALA A 64 -6.15 -3.44 0.94
C ALA A 64 -5.99 -4.21 2.26
N ARG A 65 -6.81 -3.86 3.25
CA ARG A 65 -6.72 -4.41 4.61
C ARG A 65 -7.57 -5.66 4.79
N GLN A 66 -7.01 -6.82 4.48
CA GLN A 66 -7.69 -8.12 4.57
C GLN A 66 -6.85 -9.18 5.28
N THR A 67 -5.93 -8.74 6.14
CA THR A 67 -4.84 -9.51 6.76
C THR A 67 -5.30 -10.84 7.35
N GLY A 68 -6.48 -10.91 7.97
CA GLY A 68 -7.03 -12.14 8.55
C GLY A 68 -7.71 -13.11 7.58
N ARG A 69 -7.77 -12.79 6.29
CA ARG A 69 -8.45 -13.58 5.24
C ARG A 69 -7.50 -14.04 4.13
N VAL A 70 -6.28 -13.50 4.06
CA VAL A 70 -5.31 -13.74 2.97
C VAL A 70 -4.85 -15.19 2.81
N GLY A 71 -5.09 -16.04 3.81
CA GLY A 71 -4.87 -17.49 3.71
C GLY A 71 -6.03 -18.28 3.08
N GLY A 72 -7.10 -17.58 2.64
CA GLY A 72 -8.35 -18.17 2.18
C GLY A 72 -8.33 -18.70 0.74
N SER A 73 -9.52 -18.81 0.15
CA SER A 73 -9.71 -19.30 -1.22
C SER A 73 -9.63 -18.19 -2.28
N ALA A 74 -9.62 -18.57 -3.55
CA ALA A 74 -9.76 -17.62 -4.66
C ALA A 74 -11.09 -16.84 -4.62
N SER A 75 -12.17 -17.47 -4.13
CA SER A 75 -13.45 -16.78 -3.95
C SER A 75 -13.38 -15.72 -2.85
N ASP A 76 -12.68 -16.00 -1.75
CA ASP A 76 -12.46 -15.02 -0.68
C ASP A 76 -11.66 -13.82 -1.21
N GLY A 77 -10.55 -14.09 -1.91
CA GLY A 77 -9.73 -13.03 -2.51
C GLY A 77 -10.52 -12.16 -3.51
N ALA A 78 -11.34 -12.78 -4.35
CA ALA A 78 -12.15 -12.05 -5.32
C ALA A 78 -13.21 -11.14 -4.65
N GLN A 79 -13.90 -11.64 -3.62
CA GLN A 79 -14.88 -10.84 -2.86
C GLN A 79 -14.20 -9.66 -2.15
N ASP A 80 -13.06 -9.93 -1.53
CA ASP A 80 -12.30 -8.92 -0.80
C ASP A 80 -11.76 -7.83 -1.75
N ALA A 81 -11.26 -8.20 -2.94
CA ALA A 81 -10.82 -7.25 -3.96
C ALA A 81 -11.96 -6.34 -4.45
N VAL A 82 -13.16 -6.89 -4.65
CA VAL A 82 -14.36 -6.11 -5.00
C VAL A 82 -14.67 -5.10 -3.91
N ALA A 83 -14.69 -5.53 -2.64
CA ALA A 83 -14.91 -4.63 -1.52
C ALA A 83 -13.83 -3.53 -1.41
N ASN A 84 -12.56 -3.84 -1.67
CA ASN A 84 -11.48 -2.85 -1.67
C ASN A 84 -11.67 -1.80 -2.77
N ILE A 85 -12.01 -2.21 -4.00
CA ILE A 85 -12.26 -1.29 -5.12
C ILE A 85 -13.52 -0.46 -4.91
N ASP A 86 -14.58 -1.05 -4.35
CA ASP A 86 -15.81 -0.32 -4.05
C ASP A 86 -15.56 0.73 -2.96
N ALA A 87 -14.78 0.41 -1.93
CA ALA A 87 -14.35 1.38 -0.92
C ALA A 87 -13.54 2.51 -1.55
N PHE A 88 -12.55 2.17 -2.36
CA PHE A 88 -11.68 3.12 -3.06
C PHE A 88 -12.47 4.05 -3.98
N THR A 89 -13.37 3.49 -4.79
CA THR A 89 -14.21 4.24 -5.72
C THR A 89 -15.24 5.08 -5.00
N THR A 90 -15.83 4.59 -3.90
CA THR A 90 -16.76 5.37 -3.09
C THR A 90 -16.06 6.59 -2.49
N SER A 91 -14.86 6.42 -1.95
CA SER A 91 -14.11 7.50 -1.32
C SER A 91 -13.63 8.55 -2.32
N LEU A 92 -13.00 8.12 -3.43
CA LEU A 92 -12.38 9.03 -4.41
C LEU A 92 -13.28 9.43 -5.57
N GLY A 93 -14.40 8.74 -5.75
CA GLY A 93 -15.45 8.90 -6.77
C GLY A 93 -15.03 8.59 -8.21
N PRO A 94 -15.97 8.07 -9.01
CA PRO A 94 -15.68 7.58 -10.35
C PRO A 94 -15.20 8.69 -11.30
N ASP A 95 -15.78 9.90 -11.24
CA ASP A 95 -15.41 11.00 -12.14
C ASP A 95 -13.97 11.45 -11.97
N PHE A 96 -13.50 11.52 -10.72
CA PHE A 96 -12.10 11.87 -10.43
C PHE A 96 -11.17 10.78 -10.97
N LEU A 97 -11.47 9.51 -10.68
CA LEU A 97 -10.65 8.39 -11.11
C LEU A 97 -10.61 8.25 -12.64
N ALA A 98 -11.73 8.48 -13.32
CA ALA A 98 -11.80 8.52 -14.78
C ALA A 98 -10.97 9.67 -15.37
N LYS A 99 -10.95 10.84 -14.72
CA LYS A 99 -10.13 11.99 -15.13
C LYS A 99 -8.63 11.74 -14.94
N VAL A 100 -8.26 11.06 -13.85
CA VAL A 100 -6.86 10.64 -13.62
C VAL A 100 -6.43 9.64 -14.69
N GLY A 101 -7.25 8.61 -14.94
CA GLY A 101 -6.95 7.53 -15.87
C GLY A 101 -5.68 6.73 -15.51
N GLY A 102 -5.22 5.90 -16.44
CA GLY A 102 -3.98 5.13 -16.29
C GLY A 102 -4.04 4.02 -15.26
N GLU A 103 -2.92 3.78 -14.57
CA GLU A 103 -2.79 2.75 -13.56
C GLU A 103 -2.54 3.36 -12.18
N ALA A 104 -3.16 2.78 -11.16
CA ALA A 104 -2.81 3.04 -9.76
C ALA A 104 -2.47 1.73 -9.03
N LEU A 105 -1.61 1.80 -8.03
CA LEU A 105 -1.25 0.65 -7.18
C LEU A 105 -2.20 0.51 -5.99
N MET A 106 -2.52 -0.73 -5.62
CA MET A 106 -3.09 -1.05 -4.31
C MET A 106 -2.31 -2.22 -3.71
N PHE A 107 -1.81 -2.06 -2.49
CA PHE A 107 -1.01 -3.07 -1.81
C PHE A 107 -1.89 -3.94 -0.93
N LEU A 108 -1.88 -5.25 -1.16
CA LEU A 108 -2.50 -6.22 -0.24
C LEU A 108 -1.66 -6.33 1.02
N ASP A 109 -2.29 -6.09 2.18
CA ASP A 109 -1.64 -6.20 3.48
C ASP A 109 -1.54 -7.68 3.94
N VAL A 110 -0.31 -8.21 3.98
CA VAL A 110 -0.01 -9.60 4.40
C VAL A 110 1.04 -9.63 5.51
N GLU A 111 0.62 -9.86 6.75
CA GLU A 111 1.55 -9.90 7.89
C GLU A 111 2.24 -11.26 8.11
N GLY A 112 1.56 -12.39 7.90
CA GLY A 112 2.12 -13.74 8.04
C GLY A 112 2.59 -14.12 9.45
N THR A 113 2.00 -13.54 10.50
CA THR A 113 2.51 -13.66 11.88
C THR A 113 1.81 -14.71 12.74
N SER A 114 0.62 -15.17 12.36
CA SER A 114 -0.17 -16.10 13.19
C SER A 114 -1.25 -16.81 12.37
N ALA A 115 -2.05 -17.66 13.02
CA ALA A 115 -3.25 -18.22 12.39
C ALA A 115 -4.31 -17.14 12.09
N GLN A 116 -4.35 -16.07 12.90
CA GLN A 116 -5.26 -14.93 12.72
C GLN A 116 -4.75 -13.94 11.67
N ASN A 117 -3.44 -13.94 11.39
CA ASN A 117 -2.78 -13.17 10.35
C ASN A 117 -1.94 -14.13 9.49
N PRO A 118 -2.59 -15.01 8.70
CA PRO A 118 -1.91 -16.09 8.00
C PRO A 118 -0.95 -15.58 6.93
N ASN A 119 -0.10 -16.48 6.45
CA ASN A 119 0.60 -16.26 5.18
C ASN A 119 -0.41 -16.23 4.03
N LEU A 120 -0.02 -15.55 2.95
CA LEU A 120 -0.82 -15.51 1.73
C LEU A 120 -0.95 -16.90 1.10
N SER A 121 -2.17 -17.31 0.78
CA SER A 121 -2.39 -18.48 -0.08
C SER A 121 -2.26 -18.08 -1.55
N LEU A 122 -1.79 -19.01 -2.38
CA LEU A 122 -1.71 -18.83 -3.83
C LEU A 122 -3.11 -18.56 -4.43
N ASP A 123 -4.10 -19.34 -4.04
CA ASP A 123 -5.47 -19.23 -4.53
C ASP A 123 -6.07 -17.85 -4.20
N TYR A 124 -5.90 -17.38 -2.96
CA TYR A 124 -6.39 -16.07 -2.55
C TYR A 124 -5.76 -14.96 -3.41
N TRP A 125 -4.44 -14.99 -3.62
CA TRP A 125 -3.79 -13.99 -4.48
C TRP A 125 -4.33 -14.01 -5.91
N ILE A 126 -4.49 -15.19 -6.50
CA ILE A 126 -5.04 -15.34 -7.87
C ILE A 126 -6.44 -14.71 -7.95
N GLY A 127 -7.32 -15.03 -6.98
CA GLY A 127 -8.65 -14.45 -6.91
C GLY A 127 -8.63 -12.94 -6.70
N TRP A 128 -7.83 -12.45 -5.75
CA TRP A 128 -7.74 -11.04 -5.39
C TRP A 128 -7.16 -10.20 -6.52
N SER A 129 -5.98 -10.56 -7.04
CA SER A 129 -5.29 -9.79 -8.09
C SER A 129 -6.10 -9.70 -9.38
N SER A 130 -6.72 -10.80 -9.80
CA SER A 130 -7.55 -10.83 -11.02
C SER A 130 -8.84 -10.01 -10.86
N ALA A 131 -9.53 -10.15 -9.73
CA ALA A 131 -10.75 -9.40 -9.46
C ALA A 131 -10.48 -7.90 -9.26
N LEU A 132 -9.36 -7.52 -8.64
CA LEU A 132 -8.94 -6.13 -8.48
C LEU A 132 -8.84 -5.41 -9.84
N VAL A 133 -8.12 -6.03 -10.78
CA VAL A 133 -7.94 -5.49 -12.15
C VAL A 133 -9.27 -5.49 -12.91
N ALA A 134 -10.00 -6.61 -12.89
CA ALA A 134 -11.23 -6.73 -13.66
C ALA A 134 -12.34 -5.80 -13.14
N HIS A 135 -12.48 -5.68 -11.82
CA HIS A 135 -13.52 -4.86 -11.20
C HIS A 135 -13.21 -3.37 -11.30
N SER A 136 -11.95 -2.95 -11.10
CA SER A 136 -11.58 -1.53 -11.28
C SER A 136 -11.88 -1.03 -12.70
N ARG A 137 -11.55 -1.82 -13.74
CA ARG A 137 -11.88 -1.49 -15.14
C ARG A 137 -13.38 -1.41 -15.42
N ARG A 138 -14.19 -2.26 -14.77
CA ARG A 138 -15.65 -2.25 -14.93
C ARG A 138 -16.30 -1.06 -14.22
N THR A 139 -15.88 -0.77 -12.99
CA THR A 139 -16.55 0.19 -12.11
C THR A 139 -16.14 1.64 -12.41
N ILE A 140 -14.86 1.87 -12.73
CA ILE A 140 -14.32 3.21 -13.00
C ILE A 140 -14.33 3.53 -14.51
N GLY A 141 -14.38 2.49 -15.35
CA GLY A 141 -14.30 2.56 -16.80
C GLY A 141 -12.92 2.15 -17.32
N GLY A 142 -12.85 1.76 -18.60
CA GLY A 142 -11.63 1.19 -19.21
C GLY A 142 -10.41 2.12 -19.27
N GLY A 143 -10.57 3.41 -18.92
CA GLY A 143 -9.48 4.38 -18.88
C GLY A 143 -8.64 4.33 -17.59
N PHE A 144 -9.08 3.63 -16.55
CA PHE A 144 -8.37 3.48 -15.27
C PHE A 144 -8.27 2.00 -14.88
N THR A 145 -7.17 1.59 -14.28
CA THR A 145 -6.98 0.23 -13.74
C THR A 145 -6.25 0.29 -12.40
N MET A 146 -6.77 -0.44 -11.42
CA MET A 146 -6.02 -0.73 -10.20
C MET A 146 -5.17 -1.98 -10.42
N ILE A 147 -3.87 -1.90 -10.13
CA ILE A 147 -2.93 -2.99 -10.31
C ILE A 147 -2.41 -3.51 -8.96
N PRO A 148 -2.19 -4.84 -8.83
CA PRO A 148 -1.92 -5.48 -7.55
C PRO A 148 -0.47 -5.26 -7.10
N GLY A 149 -0.29 -4.73 -5.89
CA GLY A 149 0.94 -4.77 -5.13
C GLY A 149 0.80 -5.65 -3.89
N VAL A 150 1.91 -5.99 -3.25
CA VAL A 150 1.92 -6.75 -1.98
C VAL A 150 2.73 -6.03 -0.93
N TYR A 151 2.15 -5.87 0.26
CA TYR A 151 2.88 -5.54 1.47
C TYR A 151 3.15 -6.83 2.25
N CYS A 152 4.42 -7.11 2.59
CA CYS A 152 4.74 -8.26 3.42
C CYS A 152 6.09 -8.11 4.14
N ARG A 153 6.27 -8.85 5.23
CA ARG A 153 7.55 -8.86 5.94
C ARG A 153 8.65 -9.53 5.13
N GLN A 154 9.86 -9.01 5.22
CA GLN A 154 11.02 -9.49 4.46
C GLN A 154 11.28 -10.99 4.60
N ASN A 155 11.04 -11.55 5.79
CA ASN A 155 11.35 -12.95 6.12
C ASN A 155 10.17 -13.93 5.89
N GLN A 156 9.06 -13.50 5.30
CA GLN A 156 7.89 -14.36 5.04
C GLN A 156 8.03 -15.13 3.73
N ALA A 157 8.96 -16.08 3.71
CA ALA A 157 9.21 -16.93 2.53
C ALA A 157 7.94 -17.59 1.94
N PRO A 158 6.96 -18.07 2.74
CA PRO A 158 5.74 -18.65 2.17
C PRO A 158 4.94 -17.65 1.32
N THR A 159 4.72 -16.43 1.81
CA THR A 159 4.02 -15.37 1.06
C THR A 159 4.78 -15.03 -0.22
N TRP A 160 6.09 -14.78 -0.13
CA TRP A 160 6.89 -14.42 -1.31
C TRP A 160 6.92 -15.53 -2.36
N THR A 161 6.89 -16.80 -1.93
CA THR A 161 6.82 -17.97 -2.82
C THR A 161 5.47 -18.05 -3.51
N ALA A 162 4.37 -17.77 -2.81
CA ALA A 162 3.04 -17.71 -3.41
C ALA A 162 2.96 -16.62 -4.49
N ILE A 163 3.51 -15.43 -4.23
CA ILE A 163 3.60 -14.33 -5.21
C ILE A 163 4.42 -14.73 -6.44
N ALA A 164 5.61 -15.31 -6.24
CA ALA A 164 6.45 -15.77 -7.34
C ALA A 164 5.75 -16.84 -8.20
N THR A 165 5.07 -17.80 -7.55
CA THR A 165 4.31 -18.85 -8.24
C THR A 165 3.14 -18.28 -9.03
N ALA A 166 2.38 -17.34 -8.44
CA ALA A 166 1.27 -16.69 -9.11
C ALA A 166 1.69 -15.96 -10.40
N ASP A 167 2.85 -15.29 -10.37
CA ASP A 167 3.40 -14.61 -11.53
C ASP A 167 3.68 -15.59 -12.69
N THR A 168 4.26 -16.76 -12.39
CA THR A 168 4.47 -17.82 -13.41
C THR A 168 3.16 -18.37 -14.00
N LEU A 169 2.04 -18.18 -13.29
CA LEU A 169 0.70 -18.56 -13.73
C LEU A 169 -0.04 -17.41 -14.44
N GLY A 170 0.60 -16.25 -14.63
CA GLY A 170 0.03 -15.09 -15.30
C GLY A 170 -0.78 -14.15 -14.39
N PHE A 171 -0.57 -14.21 -13.07
CA PHE A 171 -1.20 -13.34 -12.08
C PHE A 171 -0.14 -12.42 -11.44
N PRO A 172 0.26 -11.33 -12.13
CA PRO A 172 1.47 -10.61 -11.81
C PRO A 172 1.37 -9.78 -10.53
N CYS A 173 2.52 -9.47 -9.95
CA CYS A 173 2.70 -8.41 -8.96
C CYS A 173 3.28 -7.17 -9.65
N ALA A 174 2.72 -5.99 -9.38
CA ALA A 174 3.21 -4.73 -9.93
C ALA A 174 4.26 -4.05 -9.03
N GLY A 175 4.34 -4.44 -7.75
CA GLY A 175 5.33 -3.92 -6.82
C GLY A 175 5.25 -4.52 -5.43
N ALA A 176 6.39 -4.63 -4.78
CA ALA A 176 6.52 -5.08 -3.40
C ALA A 176 6.78 -3.91 -2.45
N TRP A 177 6.04 -3.88 -1.35
CA TRP A 177 6.29 -3.06 -0.18
C TRP A 177 6.75 -3.96 0.95
N VAL A 178 8.03 -3.86 1.33
CA VAL A 178 8.62 -4.80 2.27
C VAL A 178 8.63 -4.21 3.67
N PHE A 179 8.13 -4.96 4.64
CA PHE A 179 8.34 -4.63 6.06
C PHE A 179 9.60 -5.26 6.61
N ARG A 180 10.48 -4.42 7.16
CA ARG A 180 11.55 -4.86 8.05
C ARG A 180 12.02 -3.68 8.89
N ALA A 181 11.54 -3.57 10.12
CA ALA A 181 11.94 -2.46 10.99
C ALA A 181 13.44 -2.52 11.35
N ARG A 182 14.08 -1.36 11.40
CA ARG A 182 15.38 -1.20 12.08
C ARG A 182 15.16 -0.79 13.53
N ASN A 183 16.10 -1.16 14.39
CA ASN A 183 16.13 -0.67 15.76
C ASN A 183 16.32 0.86 15.74
N ASN A 184 15.61 1.58 16.62
CA ASN A 184 15.66 3.04 16.77
C ASN A 184 15.34 3.83 15.50
N ALA A 185 14.57 3.25 14.57
CA ALA A 185 14.29 3.88 13.27
C ALA A 185 13.25 5.02 13.32
N CYS A 186 12.59 5.21 14.46
CA CYS A 186 11.71 6.35 14.76
C CYS A 186 12.48 7.66 15.05
N THR A 187 13.72 7.77 14.60
CA THR A 187 14.63 8.88 14.89
C THR A 187 15.27 9.43 13.62
N ASN A 188 15.72 10.68 13.67
CA ASN A 188 16.48 11.34 12.61
C ASN A 188 17.99 11.09 12.85
N PRO A 189 18.78 10.69 11.84
CA PRO A 189 18.43 10.52 10.42
C PRO A 189 17.60 9.29 10.10
N ILE A 190 16.75 9.44 9.07
CA ILE A 190 16.12 8.32 8.37
C ILE A 190 17.24 7.33 7.97
N PRO A 191 17.08 6.01 8.22
CA PRO A 191 18.09 5.04 7.82
C PRO A 191 18.33 5.07 6.31
N ASN A 192 19.55 4.79 5.88
CA ASN A 192 19.82 4.63 4.46
C ASN A 192 19.14 3.37 3.92
N TRP A 193 18.75 3.42 2.63
CA TRP A 193 18.31 2.23 1.91
C TRP A 193 19.38 1.14 1.98
N ASP A 194 18.99 -0.07 2.39
CA ASP A 194 19.87 -1.22 2.50
C ASP A 194 19.20 -2.42 1.84
N ALA A 195 19.56 -2.65 0.57
CA ALA A 195 19.02 -3.72 -0.24
C ALA A 195 19.26 -5.11 0.39
N ALA A 196 20.43 -5.33 1.01
CA ALA A 196 20.74 -6.61 1.64
C ALA A 196 19.88 -6.87 2.88
N PHE A 197 19.50 -5.81 3.59
CA PHE A 197 18.60 -5.89 4.72
C PHE A 197 17.13 -6.03 4.31
N ASN A 198 16.64 -5.24 3.37
CA ASN A 198 15.21 -5.16 3.08
C ASN A 198 14.74 -6.06 1.92
N THR A 199 15.63 -6.75 1.20
CA THR A 199 15.24 -7.67 0.12
C THR A 199 14.88 -9.05 0.68
N PRO A 200 13.71 -9.62 0.33
CA PRO A 200 13.39 -11.00 0.66
C PRO A 200 14.40 -11.99 0.05
N ALA A 201 14.63 -13.11 0.73
CA ALA A 201 15.52 -14.16 0.21
C ALA A 201 14.93 -14.90 -1.01
N VAL A 202 13.59 -14.89 -1.15
CA VAL A 202 12.89 -15.42 -2.31
C VAL A 202 13.00 -14.41 -3.45
N ALA A 203 13.37 -14.87 -4.65
CA ALA A 203 13.40 -14.03 -5.84
C ALA A 203 11.98 -13.51 -6.14
N LEU A 204 11.83 -12.20 -6.20
CA LEU A 204 10.53 -11.55 -6.43
C LEU A 204 10.25 -11.40 -7.93
N PRO A 205 9.00 -11.61 -8.37
CA PRO A 205 8.60 -11.34 -9.75
C PRO A 205 8.39 -9.84 -10.05
N CYS A 206 8.40 -9.00 -9.02
CA CYS A 206 8.10 -7.58 -9.11
C CYS A 206 9.16 -6.73 -8.38
N PRO A 207 9.33 -5.46 -8.76
CA PRO A 207 10.30 -4.59 -8.10
C PRO A 207 9.90 -4.29 -6.66
N ILE A 208 10.88 -4.20 -5.76
CA ILE A 208 10.67 -3.61 -4.43
C ILE A 208 10.53 -2.10 -4.63
N LEU A 209 9.35 -1.56 -4.34
CA LEU A 209 9.02 -0.15 -4.49
C LEU A 209 9.20 0.61 -3.18
N LEU A 210 8.89 -0.05 -2.07
CA LEU A 210 8.82 0.55 -0.74
C LEU A 210 9.47 -0.34 0.32
N TRP A 211 9.98 0.29 1.36
CA TRP A 211 10.42 -0.35 2.58
C TRP A 211 9.82 0.36 3.80
N GLN A 212 8.97 -0.33 4.56
CA GLN A 212 8.53 0.11 5.87
C GLN A 212 9.66 -0.18 6.88
N PHE A 213 10.35 0.87 7.30
CA PHE A 213 11.59 0.81 8.06
C PHE A 213 11.41 1.06 9.56
N ALA A 214 10.26 1.60 9.96
CA ALA A 214 9.91 1.86 11.35
C ALA A 214 8.40 1.72 11.56
N ILE A 215 8.01 1.28 12.76
CA ILE A 215 6.61 1.12 13.17
C ILE A 215 6.33 1.84 14.48
N ASP A 216 5.08 2.22 14.70
CA ASP A 216 4.57 2.76 15.97
C ASP A 216 5.37 3.97 16.51
N CYS A 217 5.85 4.83 15.62
CA CYS A 217 6.83 5.86 15.97
C CYS A 217 6.23 7.14 16.58
N LEU A 218 4.97 7.42 16.26
CA LEU A 218 4.27 8.65 16.60
C LEU A 218 2.85 8.31 17.03
N VAL A 219 2.38 8.99 18.08
CA VAL A 219 1.05 8.86 18.72
C VAL A 219 0.70 7.42 19.20
N PRO A 220 -0.27 7.25 20.11
CA PRO A 220 -0.85 5.93 20.38
C PRO A 220 -1.49 5.37 19.10
N ASP A 221 -1.26 4.09 18.81
CA ASP A 221 -1.63 3.39 17.56
C ASP A 221 -0.89 3.82 16.28
N GLY A 222 0.21 4.57 16.44
CA GLY A 222 1.33 4.56 15.51
C GLY A 222 1.17 5.28 14.16
N ILE A 223 2.20 6.05 13.79
CA ILE A 223 2.57 6.26 12.40
C ILE A 223 3.75 5.35 12.11
N ASP A 224 3.61 4.56 11.07
CA ASP A 224 4.68 3.75 10.50
C ASP A 224 5.38 4.56 9.40
N PHE A 225 6.66 4.31 9.17
CA PHE A 225 7.46 5.09 8.22
C PHE A 225 8.06 4.25 7.11
N ASP A 226 7.97 4.83 5.92
CA ASP A 226 8.32 4.20 4.66
C ASP A 226 9.38 4.99 3.90
N MET A 227 10.15 4.24 3.11
CA MET A 227 11.10 4.79 2.17
C MET A 227 10.86 4.20 0.78
N VAL A 228 10.87 5.07 -0.24
CA VAL A 228 10.89 4.64 -1.64
C VAL A 228 12.26 4.06 -2.01
N ASN A 229 12.27 2.97 -2.76
CA ASN A 229 13.49 2.42 -3.35
C ASN A 229 14.20 3.51 -4.19
N PRO A 230 15.47 3.83 -3.89
CA PRO A 230 16.20 4.92 -4.55
C PRO A 230 16.54 4.61 -6.02
N ASP A 231 16.32 3.38 -6.50
CA ASP A 231 16.39 3.07 -7.91
C ASP A 231 15.39 3.95 -8.71
N PRO A 232 15.84 4.68 -9.76
CA PRO A 232 14.98 5.59 -10.50
C PRO A 232 13.76 4.92 -11.16
N ALA A 233 13.90 3.68 -11.63
CA ALA A 233 12.80 2.97 -12.25
C ALA A 233 11.76 2.56 -11.21
N ALA A 234 12.19 2.07 -10.05
CA ALA A 234 11.31 1.77 -8.92
C ALA A 234 10.62 3.03 -8.37
N THR A 235 11.37 4.12 -8.18
CA THR A 235 10.82 5.42 -7.76
C THR A 235 9.73 5.90 -8.73
N ASN A 236 10.02 5.88 -10.04
CA ASN A 236 9.05 6.29 -11.05
C ASN A 236 7.83 5.36 -11.09
N ALA A 237 8.05 4.03 -11.00
CA ALA A 237 7.00 3.02 -11.00
C ALA A 237 6.03 3.18 -9.82
N LEU A 238 6.51 3.61 -8.66
CA LEU A 238 5.67 3.94 -7.52
C LEU A 238 4.97 5.27 -7.72
N LEU A 239 5.74 6.38 -7.79
CA LEU A 239 5.18 7.72 -7.63
C LEU A 239 4.17 8.06 -8.73
N THR A 240 4.38 7.60 -9.96
CA THR A 240 3.44 7.83 -11.08
C THR A 240 2.11 7.08 -10.92
N ARG A 241 2.05 6.07 -10.05
CA ARG A 241 0.86 5.23 -9.78
C ARG A 241 0.23 5.50 -8.42
N LEU A 242 0.68 6.53 -7.72
CA LEU A 242 0.01 7.06 -6.53
C LEU A 242 -0.81 8.30 -6.89
N LEU A 243 -1.96 8.46 -6.24
CA LEU A 243 -2.92 9.51 -6.56
C LEU A 243 -2.72 10.74 -5.68
N LEU A 244 -2.97 11.93 -6.18
CA LEU A 244 -3.12 13.12 -5.33
C LEU A 244 -4.63 13.40 -5.18
N PRO A 245 -5.26 13.05 -4.04
CA PRO A 245 -6.68 13.29 -3.83
C PRO A 245 -7.00 14.78 -3.89
N MET A 246 -8.11 15.13 -4.54
CA MET A 246 -8.61 16.50 -4.58
C MET A 246 -9.66 16.71 -3.48
N PRO A 247 -9.74 17.91 -2.87
CA PRO A 247 -10.82 18.26 -1.96
C PRO A 247 -12.18 18.09 -2.64
N ARG A 248 -13.16 17.56 -1.91
CA ARG A 248 -14.54 17.33 -2.36
C ARG A 248 -15.49 18.18 -1.55
#